data_AF-A0A815WI93-F1
#
_entry.id   AF-A0A815WI93-F1
#
_cell.length_a   1.000
_cell.length_b   1.000
_cell.length_c   1.000
_cell.angle_alpha   90.00
_cell.angle_beta   90.00
_cell.angle_gamma   90.00
#
_symmetry.space_group_name_H-M   'P 1'
#
loop_
_entity.id
_entity.type
_entity.pdbx_description
1 polymer ?
#
loop_
_entity_poly.entity_id
_entity_poly.type
_entity_poly.pdbx_seq_one_letter_code
_entity_poly.pdbx_strand_id
1 'polypeptide(L)'
;GTGKSQLIRAVTEYFVITNRIQRMRKLAPTGIAAAEIGGITIHSFLGEQRNSGKPRTIKPGDLKLEKEWTLVEYLLIDEMSMVSLTLLGKLNRILCAAKHADPQIPFGGINVIFFGDYLQYRPVYDAPLHTDFSPENKKKSNNILHVL
;
A
#
# COMPACT_ATOMS: atom_id res chain seq x y z
N GLY A 1 -17.18 3.25 11.47
CA GLY A 1 -16.43 3.13 12.74
C GLY A 1 -16.48 1.71 13.25
N THR A 2 -15.60 0.84 12.75
CA THR A 2 -15.54 -0.61 13.08
C THR A 2 -14.29 -0.97 13.89
N GLY A 3 -13.57 0.02 14.44
CA GLY A 3 -12.35 -0.20 15.22
C GLY A 3 -11.06 -0.39 14.40
N LYS A 4 -11.12 -0.43 13.07
CA LYS A 4 -9.96 -0.55 12.17
C LYS A 4 -8.86 0.48 12.50
N SER A 5 -9.22 1.76 12.57
CA SER A 5 -8.27 2.84 12.91
C SER A 5 -7.72 2.70 14.34
N GLN A 6 -8.51 2.19 15.28
CA GLN A 6 -8.05 1.92 16.66
C GLN A 6 -7.03 0.79 16.70
N LEU A 7 -7.23 -0.26 15.90
CA LEU A 7 -6.24 -1.34 15.76
C LEU A 7 -4.94 -0.83 15.13
N ILE A 8 -5.02 -0.04 14.06
CA ILE A 8 -3.83 0.57 13.44
C ILE A 8 -3.08 1.45 14.44
N ARG A 9 -3.81 2.19 15.28
CA ARG A 9 -3.25 2.99 16.36
C ARG A 9 -2.58 2.13 17.42
N ALA A 10 -3.23 1.09 17.92
CA ALA A 10 -2.65 0.19 18.93
C ALA A 10 -1.36 -0.50 18.42
N VAL A 11 -1.37 -0.97 17.16
CA VAL A 11 -0.16 -1.53 16.52
C VAL A 11 0.92 -0.45 16.42
N THR A 12 0.57 0.77 15.99
CA THR A 12 1.53 1.89 15.94
C THR A 12 2.15 2.15 17.32
N GLU A 13 1.33 2.22 18.36
CA GLU A 13 1.77 2.45 19.74
C GLU A 13 2.72 1.34 20.22
N TYR A 14 2.45 0.07 19.89
CA TYR A 14 3.37 -1.03 20.16
C TYR A 14 4.76 -0.83 19.54
N PHE A 15 4.84 -0.40 18.28
CA PHE A 15 6.13 -0.09 17.63
C PHE A 15 6.82 1.13 18.25
N VAL A 16 6.06 2.10 18.78
CA VAL A 16 6.62 3.25 19.49
C VAL A 16 7.22 2.83 20.83
N ILE A 17 6.46 2.14 21.69
CA ILE A 17 6.93 1.76 23.04
C ILE A 17 8.10 0.76 23.00
N THR A 18 8.23 0.00 21.91
CA THR A 18 9.36 -0.92 21.69
C THR A 18 10.56 -0.27 21.00
N ASN A 19 10.52 1.04 20.70
CA ASN A 19 11.55 1.79 19.97
C ASN A 19 11.85 1.22 18.56
N ARG A 20 10.79 0.79 17.85
CA ARG A 20 10.85 0.15 16.53
C ARG A 20 10.04 0.88 15.46
N ILE A 21 9.56 2.10 15.71
CA ILE A 21 8.70 2.83 14.77
C ILE A 21 9.30 2.99 13.37
N GLN A 22 10.63 3.08 13.25
CA GLN A 22 11.38 3.13 12.00
C GLN A 22 11.23 1.87 11.13
N ARG A 23 10.79 0.74 11.72
CA ARG A 23 10.51 -0.50 11.00
C ARG A 23 9.14 -0.51 10.32
N MET A 24 8.29 0.47 10.58
CA MET A 24 6.93 0.53 10.06
C MET A 24 6.71 1.78 9.19
N ARG A 25 6.05 1.60 8.06
CA ARG A 25 5.50 2.68 7.22
C ARG A 25 3.99 2.50 7.08
N LYS A 26 3.29 3.61 6.85
CA LYS A 26 1.82 3.66 6.75
C LYS A 26 1.43 4.49 5.54
N LEU A 27 0.60 3.92 4.67
CA LEU A 27 0.11 4.55 3.46
C LEU A 27 -1.42 4.48 3.38
N ALA A 28 -2.01 5.43 2.66
CA ALA A 28 -3.42 5.40 2.29
C ALA A 28 -3.63 6.06 0.91
N PRO A 29 -4.75 5.83 0.21
CA PRO A 29 -5.00 6.43 -1.09
C PRO A 29 -5.37 7.92 -1.02
N THR A 30 -6.00 8.37 0.06
CA THR A 30 -6.48 9.75 0.24
C THR A 30 -5.77 10.48 1.39
N GLY A 31 -5.73 11.82 1.32
CA GLY A 31 -5.08 12.64 2.34
C GLY A 31 -5.72 12.50 3.73
N ILE A 32 -7.06 12.41 3.78
CA ILE A 32 -7.80 12.26 5.04
C ILE A 32 -7.48 10.90 5.69
N ALA A 33 -7.54 9.80 4.92
CA ALA A 33 -7.22 8.47 5.44
C ALA A 33 -5.75 8.36 5.88
N ALA A 34 -4.83 8.97 5.12
CA ALA A 34 -3.42 9.01 5.50
C ALA A 34 -3.20 9.77 6.82
N ALA A 35 -3.86 10.92 7.00
CA ALA A 35 -3.77 11.70 8.23
C ALA A 35 -4.33 10.93 9.43
N GLU A 36 -5.46 10.25 9.27
CA GLU A 36 -6.12 9.46 10.33
C GLU A 36 -5.19 8.39 10.91
N ILE A 37 -4.41 7.71 10.07
CA ILE A 37 -3.46 6.68 10.50
C ILE A 37 -2.07 7.25 10.78
N GLY A 38 -1.85 8.56 10.68
CA GLY A 38 -0.52 9.18 10.83
C GLY A 38 0.50 8.67 9.79
N GLY A 39 0.06 8.51 8.55
CA GLY A 39 0.85 8.10 7.39
C GLY A 39 0.88 9.18 6.30
N ILE A 40 1.24 8.78 5.07
CA ILE A 40 1.20 9.64 3.88
C ILE A 40 0.40 8.98 2.76
N THR A 41 0.04 9.74 1.73
CA THR A 41 -0.67 9.11 0.61
C THR A 41 0.27 8.26 -0.25
N ILE A 42 -0.23 7.19 -0.88
CA ILE A 42 0.56 6.39 -1.83
C ILE A 42 1.09 7.27 -2.98
N HIS A 43 0.27 8.21 -3.47
CA HIS A 43 0.69 9.17 -4.49
C HIS A 43 1.80 10.11 -3.99
N SER A 44 1.75 10.55 -2.72
CA SER A 44 2.84 11.32 -2.11
C SER A 44 4.12 10.51 -2.04
N PHE A 45 4.01 9.24 -1.62
CA PHE A 45 5.13 8.33 -1.55
C PHE A 45 5.78 8.13 -2.92
N LEU A 46 4.98 7.88 -3.97
CA LEU A 46 5.48 7.72 -5.35
C LEU A 46 5.95 9.04 -5.99
N GLY A 47 5.72 10.17 -5.33
CA GLY A 47 6.09 11.50 -5.82
C GLY A 47 5.22 12.03 -6.98
N GLU A 48 4.01 11.51 -7.11
CA GLU A 48 3.01 11.86 -8.13
C GLU A 48 2.07 13.01 -7.68
N GLN A 49 2.58 13.94 -6.86
CA GLN A 49 1.80 15.08 -6.36
C GLN A 49 1.57 16.12 -7.47
N ARG A 50 0.30 16.40 -7.81
CA ARG A 50 -0.09 17.36 -8.88
C ARG A 50 0.29 18.81 -8.59
N ASN A 51 0.53 19.18 -7.32
CA ASN A 51 0.69 20.58 -6.88
C ASN A 51 2.08 20.95 -6.35
N SER A 52 3.05 20.03 -6.35
CA SER A 52 4.43 20.36 -5.98
C SER A 52 5.19 20.84 -7.20
N GLY A 53 5.67 22.10 -7.20
CA GLY A 53 6.35 22.76 -8.32
C GLY A 53 7.58 22.05 -8.92
N LYS A 54 8.01 20.91 -8.35
CA LYS A 54 8.81 19.88 -9.01
C LYS A 54 8.31 18.50 -8.56
N PRO A 55 7.70 17.67 -9.42
CA PRO A 55 7.36 16.30 -9.05
C PRO A 55 8.65 15.53 -8.74
N ARG A 56 8.75 14.97 -7.52
CA ARG A 56 9.88 14.10 -7.17
C ARG A 56 9.65 12.76 -7.85
N THR A 57 10.18 12.56 -9.05
CA THR A 57 10.10 11.25 -9.70
C THR A 57 10.97 10.25 -8.95
N ILE A 58 10.37 9.40 -8.13
CA ILE A 58 11.08 8.27 -7.53
C ILE A 58 11.39 7.27 -8.64
N LYS A 59 12.67 6.96 -8.81
CA LYS A 59 13.14 5.97 -9.78
C LYS A 59 13.74 4.78 -9.03
N PRO A 60 13.68 3.57 -9.60
CA PRO A 60 14.51 2.46 -9.13
C PRO A 60 15.97 2.90 -9.02
N GLY A 61 16.63 2.61 -7.90
CA GLY A 61 17.99 3.07 -7.61
C GLY A 61 18.10 4.45 -6.93
N ASP A 62 17.00 5.02 -6.42
CA ASP A 62 17.06 6.23 -5.58
C ASP A 62 17.73 5.89 -4.24
N LEU A 63 19.01 6.22 -4.11
CA LEU A 63 19.82 6.03 -2.89
C LEU A 63 19.17 6.61 -1.63
N LYS A 64 18.38 7.68 -1.75
CA LYS A 64 17.68 8.26 -0.60
C LYS A 64 16.53 7.35 -0.17
N LEU A 65 15.80 6.79 -1.13
CA LEU A 65 14.74 5.82 -0.87
C LEU A 65 15.31 4.55 -0.24
N GLU A 66 16.38 4.00 -0.81
CA GLU A 66 17.06 2.80 -0.27
C GLU A 66 17.46 3.00 1.19
N LYS A 67 18.11 4.12 1.51
CA LYS A 67 18.47 4.47 2.89
C LYS A 67 17.25 4.60 3.80
N GLU A 68 16.21 5.28 3.34
CA GLU A 68 14.98 5.50 4.12
C GLU A 68 14.21 4.20 4.39
N TRP A 69 14.30 3.23 3.47
CA TRP A 69 13.59 1.95 3.53
C TRP A 69 14.46 0.79 4.03
N THR A 70 15.75 1.02 4.29
CA THR A 70 16.68 -0.03 4.75
C THR A 70 16.12 -0.79 5.96
N LEU A 71 15.64 -0.06 6.99
CA LEU A 71 15.13 -0.65 8.23
C LEU A 71 13.63 -1.01 8.19
N VAL A 72 12.91 -0.66 7.13
CA VAL A 72 11.46 -0.88 7.07
C VAL A 72 11.16 -2.37 6.83
N GLU A 73 10.40 -2.97 7.73
CA GLU A 73 10.01 -4.39 7.69
C GLU A 73 8.49 -4.56 7.49
N TYR A 74 7.70 -3.53 7.84
CA TYR A 74 6.25 -3.54 7.79
C TYR A 74 5.70 -2.32 7.05
N LEU A 75 4.71 -2.57 6.20
CA LEU A 75 3.95 -1.53 5.49
C LEU A 75 2.46 -1.75 5.71
N LEU A 76 1.81 -0.82 6.41
CA LEU A 76 0.35 -0.80 6.52
C LEU A 76 -0.22 0.04 5.39
N ILE A 77 -1.25 -0.48 4.71
CA ILE A 77 -2.00 0.27 3.70
C ILE A 77 -3.46 0.29 4.08
N ASP A 78 -3.98 1.47 4.43
CA ASP A 78 -5.40 1.66 4.73
C ASP A 78 -6.21 2.07 3.50
N GLU A 79 -7.52 1.84 3.57
CA GLU A 79 -8.49 2.02 2.49
C GLU A 79 -8.10 1.28 1.20
N MET A 80 -7.66 0.02 1.34
CA MET A 80 -7.21 -0.81 0.22
C MET A 80 -8.29 -0.98 -0.87
N SER A 81 -9.56 -0.85 -0.53
CA SER A 81 -10.66 -0.90 -1.49
C SER A 81 -10.62 0.23 -2.54
N MET A 82 -9.94 1.35 -2.25
CA MET A 82 -9.76 2.47 -3.16
C MET A 82 -8.43 2.41 -3.94
N VAL A 83 -7.58 1.41 -3.68
CA VAL A 83 -6.26 1.27 -4.32
C VAL A 83 -6.40 0.46 -5.60
N SER A 84 -5.94 1.01 -6.73
CA SER A 84 -5.96 0.31 -8.01
C SER A 84 -4.79 -0.65 -8.20
N LEU A 85 -4.96 -1.63 -9.10
CA LEU A 85 -3.89 -2.55 -9.50
C LEU A 85 -2.68 -1.81 -10.08
N THR A 86 -2.91 -0.76 -10.87
CA THR A 86 -1.84 0.08 -11.42
C THR A 86 -1.03 0.75 -10.31
N LEU A 87 -1.72 1.32 -9.31
CA LEU A 87 -1.06 1.99 -8.19
C LEU A 87 -0.29 1.00 -7.31
N LEU A 88 -0.87 -0.16 -7.06
CA LEU A 88 -0.23 -1.24 -6.30
C LEU A 88 1.00 -1.81 -7.03
N GLY A 89 0.93 -1.98 -8.34
CA GLY A 89 2.05 -2.45 -9.16
C GLY A 89 3.22 -1.45 -9.18
N LYS A 90 2.93 -0.15 -9.26
CA LYS A 90 3.95 0.90 -9.11
C LYS A 90 4.61 0.84 -7.74
N LEU A 91 3.80 0.73 -6.67
CA LEU A 91 4.29 0.59 -5.31
C LEU A 91 5.22 -0.62 -5.17
N ASN A 92 4.79 -1.80 -5.66
CA ASN A 92 5.61 -3.02 -5.68
C ASN A 92 6.97 -2.77 -6.34
N ARG A 93 6.99 -2.23 -7.56
CA ARG A 93 8.23 -1.96 -8.30
C ARG A 93 9.19 -1.04 -7.55
N ILE A 94 8.67 0.02 -6.95
CA ILE A 94 9.48 0.98 -6.18
C ILE A 94 10.05 0.32 -4.91
N LEU A 95 9.27 -0.52 -4.22
CA LEU A 95 9.73 -1.20 -3.02
C LEU A 95 10.76 -2.31 -3.31
N CYS A 96 10.57 -3.10 -4.37
CA CYS A 96 11.57 -4.07 -4.81
C CYS A 96 12.91 -3.36 -5.10
N ALA A 97 12.87 -2.22 -5.78
CA ALA A 97 14.06 -1.43 -6.05
C ALA A 97 14.70 -0.88 -4.77
N ALA A 98 13.91 -0.33 -3.85
CA ALA A 98 14.39 0.19 -2.56
C ALA A 98 15.06 -0.88 -1.68
N LYS A 99 14.66 -2.14 -1.85
CA LYS A 99 15.16 -3.30 -1.11
C LYS A 99 16.23 -4.09 -1.84
N HIS A 100 16.61 -3.70 -3.06
CA HIS A 100 17.47 -4.50 -3.94
C HIS A 100 16.99 -5.95 -4.10
N ALA A 101 15.67 -6.14 -4.09
CA ALA A 101 15.04 -7.45 -4.16
C ALA A 101 14.69 -7.81 -5.60
N ASP A 102 14.64 -9.10 -5.87
CA ASP A 102 14.13 -9.62 -7.14
C ASP A 102 12.70 -9.10 -7.39
N PRO A 103 12.36 -8.63 -8.61
CA PRO A 103 11.00 -8.21 -8.95
C PRO A 103 9.90 -9.25 -8.70
N GLN A 104 10.25 -10.54 -8.63
CA GLN A 104 9.33 -11.64 -8.29
C GLN A 104 9.00 -11.71 -6.80
N ILE A 105 9.80 -11.07 -5.93
CA ILE A 105 9.52 -11.00 -4.49
C ILE A 105 8.53 -9.85 -4.27
N PRO A 106 7.27 -10.13 -3.86
CA PRO A 106 6.29 -9.09 -3.64
C PRO A 106 6.79 -8.04 -2.63
N PHE A 107 6.63 -6.78 -3.00
CA PHE A 107 6.99 -5.58 -2.23
C PHE A 107 8.43 -5.60 -1.70
N GLY A 108 9.34 -6.30 -2.36
CA GLY A 108 10.73 -6.43 -1.95
C GLY A 108 10.94 -7.15 -0.61
N GLY A 109 10.00 -8.04 -0.24
CA GLY A 109 10.07 -8.83 0.99
C GLY A 109 9.59 -8.08 2.24
N ILE A 110 8.95 -6.92 2.06
CA ILE A 110 8.31 -6.18 3.15
C ILE A 110 6.99 -6.87 3.52
N ASN A 111 6.71 -6.99 4.82
CA ASN A 111 5.42 -7.48 5.30
C ASN A 111 4.35 -6.41 5.08
N VAL A 112 3.49 -6.61 4.08
CA VAL A 112 2.41 -5.67 3.76
C VAL A 112 1.11 -6.11 4.42
N ILE A 113 0.48 -5.20 5.16
CA ILE A 113 -0.79 -5.45 5.85
C ILE A 113 -1.83 -4.50 5.27
N PHE A 114 -2.83 -5.08 4.61
CA PHE A 114 -3.92 -4.33 4.00
C PHE A 114 -5.08 -4.15 4.98
N PHE A 115 -5.53 -2.91 5.11
CA PHE A 115 -6.71 -2.50 5.85
C PHE A 115 -7.70 -1.87 4.86
N GLY A 116 -8.97 -2.21 4.99
CA GLY A 116 -9.99 -1.68 4.10
C GLY A 116 -11.34 -2.34 4.34
N ASP A 117 -12.38 -1.69 3.86
CA ASP A 117 -13.70 -2.28 3.75
C ASP A 117 -14.11 -2.23 2.27
N TYR A 118 -14.02 -3.39 1.61
CA TYR A 118 -14.29 -3.54 0.19
C TYR A 118 -15.75 -3.27 -0.21
N LEU A 119 -16.65 -3.11 0.77
CA LEU A 119 -18.06 -2.78 0.56
C LEU A 119 -18.34 -1.27 0.62
N GLN A 120 -17.39 -0.43 1.05
CA GLN A 120 -17.61 1.01 1.19
C GLN A 120 -17.37 1.77 -0.11
N TYR A 121 -16.16 1.67 -0.70
CA TYR A 121 -15.79 2.42 -1.91
C TYR A 121 -14.80 1.64 -2.77
N ARG A 122 -15.01 1.64 -4.10
CA ARG A 122 -14.09 1.08 -5.11
C ARG A 122 -13.10 2.12 -5.63
N PRO A 123 -12.02 1.74 -6.34
CA PRO A 123 -11.13 2.71 -6.97
C PRO A 123 -11.92 3.51 -8.03
N VAL A 124 -11.72 4.83 -8.05
CA VAL A 124 -12.54 5.74 -8.89
C VAL A 124 -12.21 5.65 -10.39
N TYR A 125 -11.01 5.17 -10.76
CA TYR A 125 -10.49 5.25 -12.13
C TYR A 125 -9.84 3.96 -12.66
N ASP A 126 -9.99 2.81 -11.99
CA ASP A 126 -9.34 1.55 -12.40
C ASP A 126 -10.09 0.33 -11.83
N ALA A 127 -9.74 -0.86 -12.32
CA ALA A 127 -10.32 -2.11 -11.84
C ALA A 127 -10.04 -2.34 -10.33
N PRO A 128 -11.06 -2.76 -9.56
CA PRO A 128 -10.86 -3.15 -8.16
C PRO A 128 -10.01 -4.42 -8.06
N LEU A 129 -9.28 -4.58 -6.96
CA LEU A 129 -8.51 -5.80 -6.68
C LEU A 129 -9.42 -7.03 -6.50
N HIS A 130 -10.66 -6.82 -6.05
CA HIS A 130 -11.67 -7.87 -5.86
C HIS A 130 -12.78 -7.73 -6.91
N THR A 131 -13.20 -8.87 -7.46
CA THR A 131 -14.47 -8.97 -8.17
C THR A 131 -15.61 -9.11 -7.15
N ASP A 132 -16.78 -8.57 -7.46
CA ASP A 132 -17.96 -8.73 -6.62
C ASP A 132 -18.22 -10.19 -6.26
N PHE A 133 -18.52 -10.46 -5.00
CA PHE A 133 -19.20 -11.69 -4.59
C PHE A 133 -20.64 -11.63 -5.09
N SER A 134 -20.83 -11.72 -6.40
CA SER A 134 -22.11 -12.13 -6.96
C SER A 134 -22.15 -13.65 -6.87
N PRO A 135 -23.10 -14.25 -6.14
CA PRO A 135 -23.27 -15.70 -6.18
C PRO A 135 -23.53 -16.10 -7.63
N GLU A 136 -22.58 -16.89 -8.15
CA GLU A 136 -22.46 -17.43 -9.50
C GLU A 136 -23.71 -17.34 -10.41
N ASN A 137 -23.58 -16.64 -11.54
CA ASN A 137 -24.12 -17.19 -12.79
C ASN A 137 -22.98 -17.95 -13.48
N LYS A 138 -22.86 -19.23 -13.13
CA LYS A 138 -21.95 -20.19 -13.77
C LYS A 138 -22.23 -20.24 -15.27
N LYS A 139 -21.37 -19.63 -16.09
CA LYS A 139 -21.02 -20.12 -17.43
C LYS A 139 -19.65 -19.59 -17.88
N LYS A 140 -18.66 -20.48 -17.76
CA LYS A 140 -17.42 -20.61 -18.54
C LYS A 140 -16.67 -19.32 -18.91
N SER A 141 -15.52 -19.10 -18.28
CA SER A 141 -14.26 -19.10 -19.02
C SER A 141 -13.07 -19.38 -18.09
N ASN A 142 -12.20 -20.29 -18.52
CA ASN A 142 -11.00 -20.73 -17.84
C ASN A 142 -9.95 -19.61 -17.83
N ASN A 143 -9.45 -19.26 -16.65
CA ASN A 143 -8.04 -18.99 -16.29
C ASN A 143 -7.99 -18.14 -15.02
N ILE A 144 -8.10 -18.81 -13.87
CA ILE A 144 -7.84 -18.20 -12.57
C ILE A 144 -6.40 -18.56 -12.21
N LEU A 145 -5.52 -17.55 -12.22
CA LEU A 145 -4.22 -17.61 -11.55
C LEU A 145 -4.48 -17.74 -10.05
N HIS A 146 -4.12 -18.88 -9.48
CA HIS A 146 -3.96 -19.04 -8.04
C HIS A 146 -2.80 -18.16 -7.59
N VAL A 147 -3.09 -17.16 -6.76
CA VAL A 147 -2.07 -16.39 -6.03
C VAL A 147 -1.74 -17.19 -4.77
N LEU A 148 -0.48 -17.64 -4.68
CA LEU A 148 0.22 -17.95 -3.43
C LEU A 148 0.97 -16.70 -2.97
#